data_AF-A0A660YWM7-F1
#
_entry.id   AF-A0A660YWM7-F1
#
_cell.length_a   1.000
_cell.length_b   1.000
_cell.length_c   1.000
_cell.angle_alpha   90.00
_cell.angle_beta   90.00
_cell.angle_gamma   90.00
#
_symmetry.space_group_name_H-M   'P 1'
#
loop_
_entity.id
_entity.type
_entity.pdbx_description
1 polymer ?
#
loop_
_entity_poly.entity_id
_entity_poly.type
_entity_poly.pdbx_seq_one_letter_code
_entity_poly.pdbx_strand_id
1 'polypeptide(L)'
;KGFGFDFGLNYLTPIKGLSVSSVVKNLGSMNELQNEETKLPTEFRLGPAYQFEIESTEIDFIAVAEFLKYLETDDIHFNLGGDITYNKLISLRVGYQTGFESRGLTAGLGIMWGNLKFDYAYLPFSLGLGNANLFSIQFKF
;
A
#
# COMPACT_ATOMS: atom_id res chain seq x y z
N LYS A 1 -7.15 -18.93 -21.36
CA LYS A 1 -5.78 -18.35 -21.26
C LYS A 1 -5.92 -16.86 -21.00
N GLY A 2 -4.99 -16.23 -20.31
CA GLY A 2 -5.07 -14.80 -20.04
C GLY A 2 -3.69 -14.22 -19.87
N PHE A 3 -3.61 -12.90 -20.00
CA PHE A 3 -2.41 -12.11 -19.75
C PHE A 3 -2.82 -10.86 -18.97
N GLY A 4 -1.89 -10.35 -18.17
CA GLY A 4 -2.07 -9.12 -17.41
C GLY A 4 -0.74 -8.38 -17.33
N PHE A 5 -0.81 -7.06 -17.37
CA PHE A 5 0.31 -6.15 -17.31
C PHE A 5 0.06 -5.05 -16.28
N ASP A 6 1.14 -4.61 -15.63
CA ASP A 6 1.14 -3.49 -14.70
C ASP A 6 2.09 -2.41 -15.23
N PHE A 7 1.68 -1.14 -15.15
CA PHE A 7 2.49 0.01 -15.56
C PHE A 7 2.49 1.05 -14.44
N GLY A 8 3.68 1.42 -13.96
CA GLY A 8 3.85 2.39 -12.88
C GLY A 8 4.83 3.51 -13.24
N LEU A 9 4.56 4.69 -12.71
CA LEU A 9 5.41 5.88 -12.80
C LEU A 9 5.62 6.45 -11.39
N ASN A 10 6.87 6.73 -11.03
CA ASN A 10 7.22 7.49 -9.84
C ASN A 10 7.94 8.76 -10.26
N TYR A 11 7.47 9.91 -9.78
CA TYR A 11 8.02 11.22 -10.06
C TYR A 11 8.51 11.87 -8.76
N LEU A 12 9.82 12.13 -8.72
CA LEU A 12 10.44 12.93 -7.67
C LEU A 12 10.21 14.40 -7.99
N THR A 13 9.44 15.09 -7.14
CA THR A 13 9.11 16.48 -7.40
C THR A 13 10.29 17.40 -7.04
N PRO A 14 10.30 18.66 -7.54
CA PRO A 14 11.25 19.66 -7.06
C PRO A 14 11.10 20.01 -5.57
N ILE A 15 9.97 19.67 -4.95
CA ILE A 15 9.74 19.88 -3.51
C ILE A 15 10.46 18.75 -2.76
N LYS A 16 11.42 19.12 -1.90
CA LYS A 16 12.22 18.20 -1.11
C LYS A 16 11.31 17.27 -0.28
N GLY A 17 11.59 15.96 -0.33
CA GLY A 17 10.82 14.93 0.37
C GLY A 17 9.49 14.55 -0.28
N LEU A 18 8.99 15.30 -1.27
CA LEU A 18 7.73 15.00 -1.95
C LEU A 18 7.96 14.19 -3.23
N SER A 19 7.29 13.04 -3.30
CA SER A 19 7.16 12.24 -4.52
C SER A 19 5.69 12.02 -4.86
N VAL A 20 5.41 11.79 -6.13
CA VAL A 20 4.07 11.42 -6.62
C VAL A 20 4.20 10.16 -7.47
N SER A 21 3.34 9.19 -7.23
CA SER A 21 3.33 7.94 -8.00
C SER A 21 1.96 7.69 -8.58
N SER A 22 1.93 7.10 -9.77
CA SER A 22 0.73 6.51 -10.35
C SER A 22 1.01 5.10 -10.83
N VAL A 23 0.01 4.24 -10.78
CA VAL A 23 0.10 2.89 -11.34
C VAL A 23 -1.24 2.45 -11.90
N VAL A 24 -1.22 1.78 -13.04
CA VAL A 24 -2.33 1.01 -13.60
C VAL A 24 -1.95 -0.46 -13.47
N LYS A 25 -2.79 -1.25 -12.82
CA LYS A 25 -2.53 -2.69 -12.62
C LYS A 25 -3.64 -3.54 -13.18
N ASN A 26 -3.31 -4.81 -13.42
CA ASN A 26 -4.18 -5.84 -13.97
C ASN A 26 -4.73 -5.51 -15.37
N LEU A 27 -4.00 -4.72 -16.17
CA LEU A 27 -4.41 -4.41 -17.53
C LEU A 27 -4.22 -5.63 -18.43
N GLY A 28 -5.30 -6.19 -18.95
CA GLY A 28 -5.21 -7.35 -19.83
C GLY A 28 -6.54 -8.04 -20.07
N SER A 29 -6.47 -9.29 -20.47
CA SER A 29 -7.66 -10.09 -20.78
C SER A 29 -7.50 -11.52 -20.29
N MET A 30 -8.62 -12.14 -19.96
CA MET A 30 -8.70 -13.55 -19.61
C MET A 30 -9.80 -14.18 -20.46
N ASN A 31 -9.50 -15.29 -21.12
CA ASN A 31 -10.52 -16.09 -21.82
C ASN A 31 -11.58 -16.57 -20.83
N GLU A 32 -12.71 -16.96 -21.40
CA GLU A 32 -13.78 -17.65 -20.71
C GLU A 32 -13.27 -18.80 -19.82
N LEU A 33 -13.71 -18.79 -18.56
CA LEU A 33 -13.42 -19.88 -17.63
C LEU A 33 -14.34 -21.09 -17.90
N GLN A 34 -15.60 -20.84 -18.23
CA GLN A 34 -16.56 -21.86 -18.69
C GLN A 34 -17.41 -21.39 -19.87
N ASN A 35 -18.20 -20.32 -19.73
CA ASN A 35 -19.06 -19.76 -20.80
C ASN A 35 -19.00 -18.22 -20.92
N GLU A 36 -18.34 -17.53 -19.99
CA GLU A 36 -18.24 -16.07 -20.00
C GLU A 36 -16.82 -15.61 -19.65
N GLU A 37 -16.38 -14.55 -20.34
CA GLU A 37 -15.10 -13.89 -20.08
C GLU A 37 -15.20 -13.12 -18.77
N THR A 38 -14.28 -13.38 -17.85
CA THR A 38 -14.16 -12.58 -16.62
C THR A 38 -13.21 -11.43 -16.87
N LYS A 39 -13.68 -10.20 -16.70
CA LYS A 39 -12.83 -9.01 -16.78
C LYS A 39 -11.88 -8.97 -15.59
N LEU A 40 -10.62 -8.65 -15.84
CA LEU A 40 -9.66 -8.40 -14.78
C LEU A 40 -10.07 -7.14 -14.00
N PRO A 41 -9.88 -7.09 -12.68
CA PRO A 41 -10.16 -5.90 -11.89
C PRO A 41 -9.04 -4.88 -12.13
N THR A 42 -9.13 -4.13 -13.23
CA THR A 42 -8.15 -3.10 -13.57
C THR A 42 -8.23 -2.01 -12.52
N GLU A 43 -7.10 -1.71 -11.89
CA GLU A 43 -7.03 -0.68 -10.86
C GLU A 43 -6.12 0.46 -11.30
N PHE A 44 -6.59 1.69 -11.13
CA PHE A 44 -5.79 2.90 -11.24
C PHE A 44 -5.53 3.45 -9.84
N ARG A 45 -4.27 3.74 -9.54
CA ARG A 45 -3.83 4.34 -8.28
C ARG A 45 -3.02 5.60 -8.55
N LEU A 46 -3.21 6.61 -7.72
CA LEU A 46 -2.48 7.86 -7.74
C LEU A 46 -2.25 8.35 -6.32
N GLY A 47 -1.03 8.65 -5.93
CA GLY A 47 -0.76 9.07 -4.56
C GLY A 47 0.54 9.87 -4.38
N PRO A 48 0.51 10.94 -3.59
CA PRO A 48 1.74 11.56 -3.08
C PRO A 48 2.29 10.81 -1.86
N ALA A 49 3.60 10.90 -1.69
CA ALA A 49 4.30 10.53 -0.46
C ALA A 49 5.23 11.67 -0.06
N TYR A 50 5.19 12.06 1.21
CA TYR A 50 6.04 13.10 1.77
C TYR A 50 6.93 12.52 2.87
N GLN A 51 8.24 12.57 2.66
CA GLN A 51 9.25 12.22 3.65
C GLN A 51 9.68 13.48 4.39
N PHE A 52 9.45 13.47 5.71
CA PHE A 52 9.84 14.56 6.59
C PHE A 52 11.29 14.34 7.01
N GLU A 53 12.15 15.29 6.62
CA GLU A 53 13.53 15.32 7.11
C GLU A 53 13.58 16.16 8.38
N ILE A 54 13.75 15.49 9.53
CA ILE A 54 13.95 16.15 10.82
C ILE A 54 15.45 16.12 11.11
N GLU A 55 16.14 17.20 10.76
CA GLU A 55 17.58 17.34 11.05
C GLU A 55 17.83 17.16 12.55
N SER A 56 18.86 16.40 12.90
CA SER A 56 19.30 16.11 14.28
C SER A 56 18.46 15.10 15.08
N THR A 57 17.56 14.34 14.45
CA THR A 57 16.91 13.19 15.11
C THR A 57 17.17 11.90 14.34
N GLU A 58 17.21 10.77 15.04
CA GLU A 58 17.25 9.43 14.43
C GLU A 58 15.86 8.98 13.96
N ILE A 59 14.95 9.91 13.64
CA ILE A 59 13.55 9.63 13.32
C ILE A 59 13.30 9.96 11.85
N ASP A 60 12.95 8.92 11.10
CA ASP A 60 12.42 9.05 9.74
C ASP A 60 10.89 8.99 9.81
N PHE A 61 10.19 9.98 9.22
CA PHE A 61 8.73 9.96 9.13
C PHE A 61 8.27 10.13 7.68
N ILE A 62 7.34 9.30 7.25
CA ILE A 62 6.72 9.36 5.93
C ILE A 62 5.21 9.39 6.10
N ALA A 63 4.55 10.33 5.42
CA ALA A 63 3.10 10.34 5.26
C ALA A 63 2.73 10.10 3.79
N VAL A 64 1.67 9.32 3.57
CA VAL A 64 1.19 8.96 2.24
C VAL A 64 -0.32 9.14 2.15
N ALA A 65 -0.77 9.51 0.94
CA ALA A 65 -2.17 9.45 0.55
C ALA A 65 -2.26 8.77 -0.81
N GLU A 66 -3.33 8.03 -1.05
CA GLU A 66 -3.58 7.34 -2.31
C GLU A 66 -5.06 7.43 -2.66
N PHE A 67 -5.33 7.80 -3.91
CA PHE A 67 -6.59 7.55 -4.59
C PHE A 67 -6.49 6.22 -5.33
N LEU A 68 -7.52 5.38 -5.19
CA LEU A 68 -7.63 4.09 -5.87
C LEU A 68 -9.02 4.00 -6.51
N LYS A 69 -9.04 3.63 -7.79
CA LYS A 69 -10.25 3.39 -8.58
C LYS A 69 -10.16 2.03 -9.26
N TYR A 70 -11.17 1.18 -9.08
CA TYR A 70 -11.38 0.05 -9.98
C TYR A 70 -12.11 0.55 -11.22
N LEU A 71 -11.58 0.31 -12.42
CA LEU A 71 -12.12 0.91 -13.66
C LEU A 71 -13.44 0.28 -14.10
N GLU A 72 -13.71 -0.93 -13.61
CA GLU A 72 -14.86 -1.76 -13.94
C GLU A 72 -16.04 -1.54 -13.00
N THR A 73 -15.84 -0.83 -11.88
CA THR A 73 -16.89 -0.51 -10.89
C THR A 73 -16.95 0.99 -10.61
N ASP A 74 -18.01 1.43 -9.94
CA ASP A 74 -18.13 2.81 -9.47
C ASP A 74 -17.38 3.07 -8.15
N ASP A 75 -16.75 2.03 -7.58
CA ASP A 75 -16.06 2.12 -6.30
C ASP A 75 -14.82 3.01 -6.39
N ILE A 76 -14.68 3.87 -5.39
CA ILE A 76 -13.53 4.75 -5.20
C ILE A 76 -13.08 4.58 -3.76
N HIS A 77 -11.77 4.43 -3.59
CA HIS A 77 -11.15 4.29 -2.30
C HIS A 77 -10.08 5.36 -2.11
N PHE A 78 -9.95 5.83 -0.88
CA PHE A 78 -8.83 6.65 -0.45
C PHE A 78 -8.08 5.93 0.66
N ASN A 79 -6.77 5.86 0.53
CA ASN A 79 -5.91 5.30 1.56
C ASN A 79 -5.02 6.41 2.11
N LEU A 80 -4.88 6.44 3.43
CA LEU A 80 -3.96 7.32 4.15
C LEU A 80 -3.03 6.45 4.98
N GLY A 81 -1.77 6.83 5.08
CA GLY A 81 -0.78 6.07 5.83
C GLY A 81 0.32 6.93 6.42
N GLY A 82 0.87 6.47 7.52
CA GLY A 82 2.05 7.03 8.16
C GLY A 82 3.01 5.93 8.60
N ASP A 83 4.30 6.15 8.38
CA ASP A 83 5.41 5.30 8.86
C ASP A 83 6.38 6.18 9.65
N ILE A 84 6.61 5.84 10.91
CA ILE A 84 7.68 6.41 11.73
C ILE A 84 8.70 5.31 11.95
N THR A 85 9.96 5.57 11.60
CA THR A 85 11.07 4.65 11.83
C THR A 85 12.12 5.33 12.71
N TYR A 86 12.41 4.71 13.86
CA TYR A 86 13.44 5.14 14.80
C TYR A 86 14.73 4.36 14.57
N ASN A 87 15.83 5.10 14.41
CA ASN A 87 17.20 4.65 14.24
C ASN A 87 17.38 3.56 13.17
N LYS A 88 16.53 3.59 12.13
CA LYS A 88 16.47 2.54 11.08
C LYS A 88 16.25 1.12 11.61
N LEU A 89 15.84 0.98 12.87
CA LEU A 89 15.72 -0.28 13.60
C LEU A 89 14.26 -0.63 13.86
N ILE A 90 13.48 0.30 14.40
CA ILE A 90 12.10 0.04 14.82
C ILE A 90 11.17 0.94 14.02
N SER A 91 10.18 0.34 13.35
CA SER A 91 9.16 1.07 12.60
C SER A 91 7.78 0.88 13.23
N LEU A 92 7.00 1.95 13.31
CA LEU A 92 5.59 1.93 13.63
C LEU A 92 4.80 2.47 12.45
N ARG A 93 3.72 1.76 12.09
CA ARG A 93 2.90 2.08 10.92
C ARG A 93 1.45 2.18 11.33
N VAL A 94 0.76 3.16 10.76
CA VAL A 94 -0.69 3.30 10.84
C VAL A 94 -1.24 3.60 9.46
N GLY A 95 -2.43 3.09 9.17
CA GLY A 95 -3.10 3.37 7.91
C GLY A 95 -4.61 3.32 8.04
N TYR A 96 -5.30 4.00 7.13
CA TYR A 96 -6.75 4.02 7.05
C TYR A 96 -7.20 3.90 5.59
N GLN A 97 -8.16 3.02 5.34
CA GLN A 97 -8.73 2.77 4.01
C GLN A 97 -10.21 3.15 4.02
N THR A 98 -10.66 3.94 3.04
CA THR A 98 -12.06 4.35 2.90
C THR A 98 -12.77 3.61 1.77
N GLY A 99 -14.10 3.60 1.81
CA GLY A 99 -14.93 3.02 0.74
C GLY A 99 -14.99 1.48 0.76
N PHE A 100 -14.29 0.81 1.68
CA PHE A 100 -14.45 -0.63 1.90
C PHE A 100 -15.50 -0.89 2.99
N GLU A 101 -16.35 -1.89 2.79
CA GLU A 101 -17.40 -2.24 3.76
C GLU A 101 -16.84 -2.81 5.07
N SER A 102 -15.75 -3.58 4.96
CA SER A 102 -15.19 -4.31 6.10
C SER A 102 -13.80 -3.85 6.53
N ARG A 103 -13.19 -2.88 5.84
CA ARG A 103 -11.82 -2.42 6.12
C ARG A 103 -11.82 -0.98 6.60
N GLY A 104 -10.76 -0.61 7.31
CA GLY A 104 -10.61 0.73 7.85
C GLY A 104 -9.20 0.94 8.39
N LEU A 105 -9.11 1.08 9.72
CA LEU A 105 -7.84 1.30 10.41
C LEU A 105 -6.94 0.06 10.36
N THR A 106 -5.64 0.27 10.23
CA THR A 106 -4.60 -0.76 10.25
C THR A 106 -3.42 -0.26 11.07
N ALA A 107 -2.69 -1.18 11.69
CA ALA A 107 -1.50 -0.88 12.45
C ALA A 107 -0.40 -1.90 12.15
N GLY A 108 0.85 -1.49 12.25
CA GLY A 108 1.99 -2.38 12.04
C GLY A 108 3.22 -1.99 12.85
N LEU A 109 4.06 -3.00 13.09
CA LEU A 109 5.34 -2.91 13.77
C LEU A 109 6.39 -3.56 12.87
N GLY A 110 7.55 -2.92 12.73
CA GLY A 110 8.71 -3.46 12.02
C GLY A 110 9.94 -3.45 12.92
N ILE A 111 10.76 -4.49 12.82
CA ILE A 111 12.06 -4.59 13.48
C ILE A 111 13.09 -5.00 12.45
N MET A 112 14.14 -4.18 12.29
CA MET A 112 15.32 -4.49 11.52
C MET A 112 16.41 -5.03 12.45
N TRP A 113 16.95 -6.19 12.13
CA TRP A 113 18.05 -6.82 12.85
C TRP A 113 19.12 -7.28 11.85
N GLY A 114 20.16 -6.46 11.70
CA GLY A 114 21.19 -6.67 10.68
C GLY A 114 20.58 -6.68 9.28
N ASN A 115 20.71 -7.80 8.58
CA ASN A 115 20.18 -7.98 7.23
C ASN A 115 18.74 -8.52 7.20
N LEU A 116 18.14 -8.79 8.36
CA LEU A 116 16.77 -9.27 8.47
C LEU A 116 15.83 -8.14 8.86
N LYS A 117 14.62 -8.16 8.30
CA LYS A 117 13.51 -7.32 8.70
C LYS A 117 12.31 -8.20 9.00
N PHE A 118 11.74 -8.02 10.19
CA PHE A 118 10.50 -8.65 10.63
C PHE A 118 9.42 -7.60 10.68
N ASP A 119 8.30 -7.81 10.00
CA ASP A 119 7.13 -6.94 10.06
C ASP A 119 5.91 -7.73 10.54
N TYR A 120 5.15 -7.11 11.43
CA TYR A 120 3.85 -7.56 11.89
C TYR A 120 2.81 -6.49 11.55
N ALA A 121 1.66 -6.91 11.02
CA ALA A 121 0.53 -6.02 10.77
C ALA A 121 -0.78 -6.60 11.29
N TYR A 122 -1.58 -5.74 11.91
CA TYR A 122 -2.90 -6.03 12.43
C TYR A 122 -3.95 -5.28 11.62
N LEU A 123 -4.88 -6.04 11.04
CA LEU A 123 -5.94 -5.53 10.18
C LEU A 123 -7.29 -6.02 10.74
N PRO A 124 -7.99 -5.19 11.53
CA PRO A 124 -9.33 -5.51 11.97
C PRO A 124 -10.32 -5.43 10.82
N PHE A 125 -11.23 -6.41 10.74
CA PHE A 125 -12.35 -6.40 9.80
C PHE A 125 -13.69 -6.25 10.53
N SER A 126 -14.57 -5.45 9.94
CA SER A 126 -15.95 -5.31 10.39
C SER A 126 -16.83 -6.48 9.89
N LEU A 127 -18.14 -6.43 10.18
CA LEU A 127 -19.14 -7.40 9.71
C LEU A 127 -18.92 -8.84 10.22
N GLY A 128 -18.26 -9.00 11.36
CA GLY A 128 -18.03 -10.33 11.97
C GLY A 128 -16.95 -11.15 11.28
N LEU A 129 -16.18 -10.56 10.36
CA LEU A 129 -15.09 -11.24 9.63
C LEU A 129 -13.82 -11.47 10.48
N GLY A 130 -13.80 -10.98 11.72
CA GLY A 130 -12.68 -11.13 12.64
C GLY A 130 -11.52 -10.17 12.32
N ASN A 131 -10.29 -10.61 12.55
CA ASN A 131 -9.10 -9.80 12.34
C ASN A 131 -8.03 -10.61 11.61
N ALA A 132 -7.29 -9.98 10.70
CA ALA A 132 -6.10 -10.58 10.11
C ALA A 132 -4.83 -10.13 10.85
N ASN A 133 -3.94 -11.09 11.06
CA ASN A 133 -2.61 -10.91 11.61
C ASN A 133 -1.61 -11.34 10.54
N LEU A 134 -0.84 -10.39 10.00
CA LEU A 134 0.11 -10.64 8.93
C LEU A 134 1.53 -10.59 9.48
N PHE A 135 2.34 -11.59 9.12
CA PHE A 135 3.75 -11.69 9.49
C PHE A 135 4.58 -11.74 8.20
N SER A 136 5.64 -10.93 8.15
CA SER A 136 6.55 -10.86 7.02
C SER A 136 8.00 -10.91 7.49
N ILE A 137 8.83 -11.58 6.70
CA ILE A 137 10.28 -11.65 6.89
C ILE A 137 10.94 -11.26 5.56
N GLN A 138 11.86 -10.32 5.62
CA GLN A 138 12.67 -9.88 4.48
C GLN A 138 14.14 -10.01 4.81
N PHE A 139 14.93 -10.44 3.82
CA PHE A 139 16.38 -10.44 3.87
C PHE A 139 16.95 -9.41 2.88
N LYS A 140 17.87 -8.57 3.34
CA LYS A 140 18.55 -7.55 2.56
C LYS A 140 20.02 -7.96 2.32
N PHE A 141 20.40 -8.08 1.05
CA PHE A 141 21.77 -8.36 0.62
C PHE A 141 22.64 -7.10 0.63
#